data_AF-A0A1J0LTS6-F1
#
_entry.id   AF-A0A1J0LTS6-F1
#
_cell.length_a   1.000
_cell.length_b   1.000
_cell.length_c   1.000
_cell.angle_alpha   90.00
_cell.angle_beta   90.00
_cell.angle_gamma   90.00
#
_symmetry.space_group_name_H-M   'P 1'
#
loop_
_entity.id
_entity.type
_entity.pdbx_description
1 polymer ?
#
loop_
_entity_poly.entity_id
_entity_poly.type
_entity_poly.pdbx_seq_one_letter_code
_entity_poly.pdbx_strand_id
1 'polypeptide(L)'
;MPELKPADEQDLLLEHGEVYVAEGRWGKAYFRPPQEPEYSRFVATAAREGANLYAAQKTLVLDCLLKPSRAEFAEIVRQRPGLVPRIATDLIALAQDEEARFLAPLG
;
A
#
# COMPACT_ATOMS: atom_id res chain seq x y z
N MET A 1 -18.78 -4.83 -10.51
CA MET A 1 -17.35 -4.80 -10.13
C MET A 1 -17.02 -6.20 -9.65
N PRO A 2 -16.00 -6.90 -10.17
CA PRO A 2 -15.72 -8.24 -9.66
C PRO A 2 -15.16 -8.08 -8.24
N GLU A 3 -15.92 -8.56 -7.26
CA GLU A 3 -15.41 -8.83 -5.93
C GLU A 3 -14.30 -9.87 -6.09
N LEU A 4 -13.11 -9.59 -5.57
CA LEU A 4 -12.05 -10.60 -5.48
C LEU A 4 -12.63 -11.79 -4.72
N LYS A 5 -12.52 -12.98 -5.31
CA LYS A 5 -13.01 -14.17 -4.65
C LYS A 5 -12.17 -14.37 -3.38
N PRO A 6 -12.71 -14.94 -2.30
CA PRO A 6 -11.96 -15.22 -1.07
C PRO A 6 -10.61 -15.94 -1.30
N ALA A 7 -10.51 -16.69 -2.40
CA ALA A 7 -9.27 -17.33 -2.86
C ALA A 7 -8.15 -16.32 -3.23
N ASP A 8 -8.47 -15.20 -3.88
CA ASP A 8 -7.47 -14.22 -4.32
C ASP A 8 -6.79 -13.49 -3.16
N GLU A 9 -7.50 -13.27 -2.05
CA GLU A 9 -6.94 -12.62 -0.85
C GLU A 9 -6.09 -13.62 -0.04
N GLN A 10 -6.52 -14.87 0.05
CA GLN A 10 -5.74 -15.95 0.65
C GLN A 10 -4.45 -16.22 -0.12
N ASP A 11 -4.49 -16.23 -1.46
CA ASP A 11 -3.31 -16.41 -2.29
C ASP A 11 -2.27 -15.30 -2.05
N LEU A 12 -2.72 -14.05 -1.93
CA LEU A 12 -1.84 -12.91 -1.63
C LEU A 12 -1.23 -13.01 -0.22
N LEU A 13 -2.00 -13.46 0.77
CA LEU A 13 -1.48 -13.70 2.12
C LEU A 13 -0.47 -14.86 2.14
N LEU A 14 -0.70 -15.93 1.38
CA LEU A 14 0.24 -17.04 1.26
C LEU A 14 1.54 -16.62 0.55
N GLU A 15 1.45 -15.77 -0.47
CA GLU A 15 2.60 -15.32 -1.26
C GLU A 15 3.44 -14.26 -0.51
N HIS A 16 2.78 -13.34 0.22
CA HIS A 16 3.45 -12.18 0.82
C HIS A 16 3.52 -12.19 2.34
N GLY A 17 2.87 -13.15 3.00
CA GLY A 17 2.78 -13.28 4.46
C GLY A 17 1.80 -12.29 5.09
N GLU A 18 1.93 -11.01 4.76
CA GLU A 18 1.14 -9.92 5.31
C GLU A 18 0.59 -9.03 4.19
N VAL A 19 -0.69 -8.64 4.32
CA VAL A 19 -1.39 -7.82 3.34
C VAL A 19 -2.21 -6.75 4.05
N TYR A 20 -1.99 -5.50 3.67
CA TYR A 20 -2.83 -4.36 3.99
C TYR A 20 -3.85 -4.11 2.87
N VAL A 21 -5.12 -3.93 3.24
CA VAL A 21 -6.22 -3.69 2.31
C VAL A 21 -6.73 -2.26 2.50
N ALA A 22 -6.59 -1.42 1.48
CA ALA A 22 -7.26 -0.14 1.41
C ALA A 22 -8.56 -0.30 0.63
N GLU A 23 -9.69 0.04 1.24
CA GLU A 23 -11.00 -0.06 0.61
C GLU A 23 -11.84 1.22 0.72
N GLY A 24 -12.76 1.39 -0.23
CA GLY A 24 -13.75 2.45 -0.21
C GLY A 24 -14.67 2.40 -1.43
N ARG A 25 -15.42 3.49 -1.66
CA ARG A 25 -16.30 3.62 -2.85
C ARG A 25 -15.55 3.56 -4.20
N TRP A 26 -14.22 3.59 -4.16
CA TRP A 26 -13.34 3.50 -5.32
C TRP A 26 -12.90 2.06 -5.65
N GLY A 27 -13.32 1.09 -4.85
CA GLY A 27 -12.89 -0.30 -4.93
C GLY A 27 -11.92 -0.65 -3.80
N LYS A 28 -11.09 -1.65 -4.06
CA LYS A 28 -10.07 -2.14 -3.12
C LYS A 28 -8.69 -2.10 -3.78
N ALA A 29 -7.67 -1.86 -2.98
CA ALA A 29 -6.27 -2.09 -3.33
C ALA A 29 -5.56 -2.81 -2.19
N TYR A 30 -4.61 -3.67 -2.56
CA TYR A 30 -3.91 -4.59 -1.70
C TYR A 30 -2.44 -4.24 -1.77
N PHE A 31 -1.81 -4.20 -0.60
CA PHE A 31 -0.42 -3.80 -0.47
C PHE A 31 0.28 -4.77 0.47
N ARG A 32 1.54 -5.08 0.20
CA ARG A 32 2.42 -5.63 1.22
C ARG A 32 2.92 -4.49 2.14
N PRO A 33 3.32 -4.79 3.38
CA PRO A 33 4.10 -3.84 4.17
C PRO A 33 5.37 -3.39 3.43
N PRO A 34 5.81 -2.13 3.61
CA PRO A 34 7.10 -1.70 3.11
C PRO A 34 8.22 -2.52 3.75
N GLN A 35 9.23 -2.91 2.97
CA GLN A 35 10.46 -3.46 3.51
C GLN A 35 11.53 -2.35 3.61
N GLU A 36 12.65 -2.66 4.25
CA GLU A 36 13.75 -1.71 4.47
C GLU A 36 14.13 -0.92 3.20
N PRO A 37 14.29 -1.55 2.01
CA PRO A 37 14.73 -0.81 0.82
C PRO A 37 13.71 0.22 0.32
N GLU A 38 12.40 -0.06 0.44
CA GLU A 38 11.36 0.89 0.05
C GLU A 38 11.22 2.01 1.09
N TYR A 39 11.23 1.65 2.38
CA TYR A 39 11.08 2.61 3.46
C TYR A 39 12.27 3.58 3.52
N SER A 40 13.48 3.06 3.41
CA SER A 40 14.73 3.84 3.37
C SER A 40 14.73 4.83 2.21
N ARG A 41 14.29 4.40 1.02
CA ARG A 41 14.14 5.28 -0.16
C ARG A 41 13.10 6.38 0.04
N PHE A 42 11.97 6.04 0.66
CA PHE A 42 10.94 7.03 1.00
C PHE A 42 11.51 8.10 1.94
N VAL A 43 12.14 7.70 3.05
CA VAL A 43 12.75 8.62 4.02
C VAL A 43 13.80 9.51 3.36
N ALA A 44 14.71 8.92 2.59
CA ALA A 44 15.77 9.64 1.89
C ALA A 44 15.25 10.64 0.85
N THR A 45 14.07 10.39 0.27
CA THR A 45 13.44 11.30 -0.69
C THR A 45 12.65 12.40 0.04
N ALA A 46 11.91 12.05 1.08
CA ALA A 46 11.06 12.97 1.84
C ALA A 46 11.86 13.97 2.68
N ALA A 47 13.06 13.60 3.15
CA ALA A 47 13.92 14.45 3.97
C ALA A 47 14.71 15.51 3.18
N ARG A 48 14.66 15.51 1.84
CA ARG A 48 15.41 16.48 1.02
C ARG A 48 14.76 17.87 1.08
N GLU A 49 15.59 18.91 1.10
CA GLU A 49 15.10 20.29 0.96
C GLU A 49 14.40 20.47 -0.40
N GLY A 50 13.20 21.07 -0.38
CA GLY A 50 12.35 21.20 -1.58
C GLY A 50 11.77 19.88 -2.09
N ALA A 51 11.80 18.80 -1.31
CA ALA A 51 11.26 17.50 -1.71
C ALA A 51 9.79 17.58 -2.11
N ASN A 52 9.46 16.90 -3.20
CA ASN A 52 8.07 16.62 -3.54
C ASN A 52 7.58 15.43 -2.71
N LEU A 53 7.08 15.72 -1.50
CA LEU A 53 6.58 14.72 -0.56
C LEU A 53 5.51 13.82 -1.19
N TYR A 54 4.61 14.39 -1.99
CA TYR A 54 3.57 13.62 -2.67
C TYR A 54 4.16 12.60 -3.65
N ALA A 55 5.21 12.97 -4.39
CA ALA A 55 5.90 12.04 -5.28
C ALA A 55 6.57 10.90 -4.50
N ALA A 56 7.21 11.20 -3.36
CA ALA A 56 7.81 10.20 -2.49
C ALA A 56 6.76 9.21 -1.94
N GLN A 57 5.62 9.73 -1.45
CA GLN A 57 4.49 8.93 -0.99
C GLN A 57 3.93 8.05 -2.12
N LYS A 58 3.78 8.62 -3.32
CA LYS A 58 3.28 7.87 -4.48
C LYS A 58 4.21 6.71 -4.86
N THR A 59 5.53 6.93 -4.83
CA THR A 59 6.51 5.86 -5.08
C THR A 59 6.37 4.75 -4.05
N LEU A 60 6.34 5.08 -2.76
CA LEU A 60 6.16 4.09 -1.68
C LEU A 60 4.89 3.24 -1.89
N VAL A 61 3.77 3.89 -2.16
CA VAL A 61 2.47 3.22 -2.41
C VAL A 61 2.57 2.27 -3.61
N LEU A 62 3.22 2.69 -4.70
CA LEU A 62 3.35 1.88 -5.91
C LEU A 62 4.36 0.74 -5.79
N ASP A 63 5.36 0.86 -4.93
CA ASP A 63 6.34 -0.20 -4.64
C ASP A 63 5.75 -1.29 -3.74
N CYS A 64 4.74 -0.93 -2.93
CA CYS A 64 4.01 -1.85 -2.05
C CYS A 64 2.75 -2.45 -2.69
N LEU A 65 2.28 -1.92 -3.83
CA LEU A 65 1.04 -2.34 -4.48
C LEU A 65 1.12 -3.76 -5.05
N LEU A 66 0.19 -4.62 -4.64
CA LEU A 66 0.02 -5.99 -5.13
C LEU A 66 -1.11 -6.08 -6.17
N LYS A 67 -2.28 -5.53 -5.82
CA LYS A 67 -3.47 -5.42 -6.70
C LYS A 67 -4.20 -4.11 -6.43
N PRO A 68 -4.87 -3.49 -7.41
CA PRO A 68 -4.91 -3.87 -8.82
C PRO A 68 -3.58 -3.57 -9.52
N SER A 69 -3.51 -3.69 -10.85
CA SER A 69 -2.30 -3.31 -11.58
C SER A 69 -1.95 -1.83 -11.36
N ARG A 70 -0.68 -1.47 -11.56
CA ARG A 70 -0.24 -0.05 -11.47
C ARG A 70 -1.03 0.89 -12.38
N ALA A 71 -1.44 0.43 -13.56
CA ALA A 71 -2.25 1.21 -14.49
C ALA A 71 -3.65 1.47 -13.95
N GLU A 72 -4.33 0.43 -13.47
CA GLU A 72 -5.67 0.55 -12.86
C GLU A 72 -5.63 1.41 -11.59
N PHE A 73 -4.60 1.23 -10.76
CA PHE A 73 -4.42 2.06 -9.58
C PHE A 73 -4.14 3.52 -9.93
N ALA A 74 -3.42 3.79 -11.03
CA ALA A 74 -3.22 5.16 -11.52
C ALA A 74 -4.53 5.83 -11.96
N GLU A 75 -5.47 5.08 -12.56
CA GLU A 75 -6.82 5.58 -12.86
C GLU A 75 -7.57 5.98 -11.59
N ILE A 76 -7.51 5.13 -10.56
CA ILE A 76 -8.12 5.40 -9.24
C ILE A 76 -7.53 6.67 -8.62
N VAL A 77 -6.20 6.78 -8.58
CA VAL A 77 -5.50 7.93 -8.01
C VAL A 77 -5.80 9.21 -8.79
N ARG A 78 -5.94 9.15 -10.12
CA ARG A 78 -6.29 10.34 -10.93
C ARG A 78 -7.64 10.93 -10.50
N GLN A 79 -8.60 10.08 -10.21
CA GLN A 79 -9.92 10.51 -9.74
C GLN A 79 -9.91 10.96 -8.28
N ARG A 80 -8.95 10.47 -7.48
CA ARG A 80 -8.88 10.67 -6.02
C ARG A 80 -7.43 10.84 -5.55
N PRO A 81 -6.79 12.00 -5.81
CA PRO A 81 -5.38 12.21 -5.49
C PRO A 81 -5.07 12.11 -3.98
N GLY A 82 -6.04 12.41 -3.11
CA GLY A 82 -5.90 12.27 -1.66
C GLY A 82 -5.74 10.84 -1.14
N LEU A 83 -5.94 9.82 -1.97
CA LEU A 83 -5.71 8.42 -1.57
C LEU A 83 -4.23 8.11 -1.33
N VAL A 84 -3.34 8.70 -2.13
CA VAL A 84 -1.90 8.47 -2.00
C VAL A 84 -1.36 8.86 -0.62
N PRO A 85 -1.53 10.09 -0.13
CA PRO A 85 -1.01 10.47 1.19
C PRO A 85 -1.65 9.66 2.33
N ARG A 86 -2.94 9.31 2.21
CA ARG A 86 -3.62 8.46 3.21
C ARG A 86 -3.00 7.07 3.26
N ILE A 87 -2.93 6.37 2.12
CA ILE A 87 -2.39 5.01 2.05
C ILE A 87 -0.90 5.00 2.44
N ALA A 88 -0.13 6.01 2.01
CA ALA A 88 1.27 6.13 2.41
C ALA A 88 1.42 6.28 3.93
N THR A 89 0.54 7.04 4.60
CA THR A 89 0.54 7.17 6.07
C THR A 89 0.30 5.82 6.74
N ASP A 90 -0.68 5.05 6.26
CA ASP A 90 -0.98 3.72 6.79
C ASP A 90 0.21 2.76 6.58
N LEU A 91 0.85 2.78 5.40
CA LEU A 91 2.03 1.96 5.11
C LEU A 91 3.25 2.35 5.96
N ILE A 92 3.44 3.65 6.24
CA ILE A 92 4.52 4.12 7.13
C ILE A 92 4.28 3.63 8.56
N ALA A 93 3.04 3.67 9.04
CA ALA A 93 2.70 3.15 10.35
C ALA A 93 2.97 1.64 10.45
N LEU A 94 2.59 0.87 9.42
CA LEU A 94 2.89 -0.56 9.34
C LEU A 94 4.40 -0.87 9.37
N ALA A 95 5.23 -0.01 8.78
CA ALA A 95 6.69 -0.16 8.81
C ALA A 95 7.32 0.27 10.15
N GLN A 96 6.60 1.01 10.99
CA GLN A 96 7.06 1.50 12.29
C GLN A 96 6.63 0.61 13.47
N ASP A 97 5.57 -0.17 13.30
CA ASP A 97 5.03 -1.08 14.31
C ASP A 97 5.50 -2.53 14.07
N GLU A 98 6.06 -3.17 15.10
CA GLU A 98 6.28 -4.63 15.16
C GLU A 98 4.96 -5.40 15.48
N GLU A 99 3.88 -4.69 15.88
CA GLU A 99 2.59 -5.22 16.37
C GLU A 99 1.35 -4.72 15.59
N ALA A 100 1.48 -4.29 14.33
CA ALA A 100 0.33 -3.74 13.60
C ALA A 100 -0.66 -4.83 13.16
N ARG A 101 -1.80 -4.95 13.85
CA ARG A 101 -3.01 -5.74 13.54
C ARG A 101 -2.98 -6.47 12.18
N PHE A 102 -2.39 -7.65 12.22
CA PHE A 102 -2.46 -8.61 11.14
C PHE A 102 -3.83 -9.31 11.17
N LEU A 103 -4.34 -9.69 10.00
CA LEU A 103 -5.23 -10.84 9.95
C LEU A 103 -4.38 -12.04 10.39
N ALA A 104 -4.45 -12.37 11.68
CA ALA A 104 -3.81 -13.57 12.20
C ALA A 104 -4.31 -14.78 11.40
N PRO A 105 -3.43 -15.77 11.07
CA PRO A 105 -3.89 -17.00 10.46
C PRO A 105 -4.95 -17.62 11.36
N LEU A 106 -6.08 -18.01 10.77
CA LEU A 106 -7.12 -18.76 11.48
C LEU A 106 -6.49 -20.07 11.97
N GLY A 107 -6.22 -20.14 13.27
CA GLY A 107 -6.02 -21.39 14.00
C GLY A 107 -7.32 -22.10 14.27
#